data_AF-G4ZWX0-F1
#
_entry.id   AF-G4ZWX0-F1
#
_cell.length_a   1.000
_cell.length_b   1.000
_cell.length_c   1.000
_cell.angle_alpha   90.00
_cell.angle_beta   90.00
_cell.angle_gamma   90.00
#
_symmetry.space_group_name_H-M   'P 1'
#
loop_
_entity.id
_entity.type
_entity.pdbx_description
1 polymer ?
#
loop_
_entity_poly.entity_id
_entity_poly.type
_entity_poly.pdbx_seq_one_letter_code
_entity_poly.pdbx_strand_id
1 'polypeptide(L)'
;MAEPTKRKKITEEEDVMLLKQTLADEPYQQEHGKVMEHWEKLAQTLVACADFSPAAKKKDGTAKRLSGVTETHSEKDELLDELILRLEECKAEKEAKRKMKADKDAPSESAGEAIRRLAVERLKRSREDDAVDWEQERQDRRDIEKRFILLLEHLANKK
;
A
#
# COMPACT_ATOMS: atom_id res chain seq x y z
N MET A 1 -22.71 -8.96 -37.72
CA MET A 1 -21.84 -10.13 -37.50
C MET A 1 -20.40 -9.64 -37.54
N ALA A 2 -19.76 -9.43 -36.39
CA ALA A 2 -18.36 -8.98 -36.34
C ALA A 2 -17.47 -10.19 -36.59
N GLU A 3 -16.73 -10.18 -37.72
CA GLU A 3 -15.77 -11.23 -38.04
C GLU A 3 -14.67 -11.29 -36.97
N PRO A 4 -14.23 -12.48 -36.53
CA PRO A 4 -13.10 -12.62 -35.62
C PRO A 4 -11.83 -12.20 -36.37
N THR A 5 -11.39 -10.97 -36.15
CA THR A 5 -10.15 -10.45 -36.72
C THR A 5 -8.99 -11.28 -36.17
N LYS A 6 -8.31 -12.05 -37.05
CA LYS A 6 -7.12 -12.82 -36.68
C LYS A 6 -6.13 -11.87 -36.00
N ARG A 7 -5.77 -12.15 -34.74
CA ARG A 7 -4.78 -11.36 -33.99
C ARG A 7 -3.47 -11.39 -34.77
N LYS A 8 -2.99 -10.23 -35.17
CA LYS A 8 -1.70 -10.08 -35.85
C LYS A 8 -0.60 -10.41 -34.84
N LYS A 9 0.43 -11.13 -35.29
CA LYS A 9 1.60 -11.46 -34.47
C LYS A 9 2.52 -10.24 -34.43
N ILE A 10 2.93 -9.85 -33.23
CA ILE A 10 3.98 -8.86 -33.00
C ILE A 10 5.31 -9.47 -33.49
N THR A 11 6.12 -8.70 -34.20
CA THR A 11 7.45 -9.13 -34.67
C THR A 11 8.51 -8.91 -33.61
N GLU A 12 9.66 -9.59 -33.71
CA GLU A 12 10.78 -9.36 -32.79
C GLU A 12 11.33 -7.93 -32.87
N GLU A 13 11.28 -7.30 -34.05
CA GLU A 13 11.64 -5.88 -34.24
C GLU A 13 10.70 -4.96 -33.44
N GLU A 14 9.40 -5.26 -33.45
CA GLU A 14 8.39 -4.53 -32.68
C GLU A 14 8.56 -4.78 -31.16
N ASP A 15 8.90 -6.00 -30.74
CA ASP A 15 9.24 -6.32 -29.34
C ASP A 15 10.44 -5.50 -28.85
N VAL A 16 11.53 -5.45 -29.62
CA VAL A 16 12.73 -4.68 -29.25
C VAL A 16 12.41 -3.19 -29.13
N MET A 17 11.59 -2.66 -30.04
CA MET A 17 11.15 -1.26 -29.98
C MET A 17 10.28 -0.98 -28.75
N LEU A 18 9.36 -1.90 -28.42
CA LEU A 18 8.55 -1.84 -27.21
C LEU A 18 9.42 -1.84 -25.94
N LEU A 19 10.42 -2.72 -25.87
CA LEU A 19 11.32 -2.81 -24.72
C LEU A 19 12.18 -1.55 -24.55
N LYS A 20 12.78 -1.04 -25.64
CA LYS A 20 13.53 0.22 -25.62
C LYS A 20 12.67 1.40 -25.15
N GLN A 21 11.45 1.52 -25.67
CA GLN A 21 10.54 2.58 -25.26
C GLN A 21 10.10 2.43 -23.79
N THR A 22 9.92 1.20 -23.32
CA THR A 22 9.58 0.92 -21.92
C THR A 22 10.70 1.31 -20.96
N LEU A 23 11.96 1.07 -21.34
CA LEU A 23 13.13 1.50 -20.59
C LEU A 23 13.32 3.03 -20.63
N ALA A 24 12.96 3.69 -21.73
CA ALA A 24 13.06 5.14 -21.86
C ALA A 24 12.01 5.89 -21.04
N ASP A 25 10.76 5.44 -21.08
CA ASP A 25 9.63 6.12 -20.41
C ASP A 25 9.39 5.66 -18.97
N GLU A 26 9.95 4.50 -18.59
CA GLU A 26 9.83 3.85 -17.28
C GLU A 26 8.41 3.91 -16.67
N PRO A 27 7.36 3.49 -17.39
CA PRO A 27 5.95 3.67 -16.99
C PRO A 27 5.60 2.96 -15.67
N TYR A 28 6.39 1.96 -15.27
CA TYR A 28 6.26 1.20 -14.02
C TYR A 28 6.73 1.95 -12.77
N GLN A 29 7.56 2.98 -12.92
CA GLN A 29 8.04 3.77 -11.78
C GLN A 29 6.97 4.72 -11.23
N GLN A 30 5.94 5.01 -12.04
CA GLN A 30 4.93 6.02 -11.76
C GLN A 30 4.13 5.75 -10.47
N GLU A 31 3.51 6.81 -9.97
CA GLU A 31 2.70 6.76 -8.75
C GLU A 31 1.48 5.84 -8.90
N HIS A 32 1.03 5.32 -7.76
CA HIS A 32 -0.14 4.44 -7.71
C HIS A 32 -1.36 5.13 -8.35
N GLY A 33 -1.96 4.48 -9.35
CA GLY A 33 -3.10 4.99 -10.11
C GLY A 33 -2.77 5.72 -11.41
N LYS A 34 -1.49 6.11 -11.65
CA LYS A 34 -1.06 6.78 -12.90
C LYS A 34 -0.30 5.85 -13.86
N VAL A 35 0.09 4.67 -13.40
CA VAL A 35 0.84 3.68 -14.20
C VAL A 35 0.14 3.38 -15.53
N MET A 36 -1.17 3.13 -15.52
CA MET A 36 -1.93 2.85 -16.75
C MET A 36 -2.00 4.03 -17.71
N GLU A 37 -2.01 5.26 -17.21
CA GLU A 37 -1.98 6.46 -18.05
C GLU A 37 -0.65 6.58 -18.79
N HIS A 38 0.46 6.23 -18.13
CA HIS A 38 1.78 6.22 -18.77
C HIS A 38 1.95 5.07 -19.76
N TRP A 39 1.40 3.89 -19.47
CA TRP A 39 1.33 2.80 -20.46
C TRP A 39 0.51 3.19 -21.69
N GLU A 40 -0.60 3.91 -21.49
CA GLU A 40 -1.42 4.43 -22.59
C GLU A 40 -0.65 5.49 -23.41
N LYS A 41 0.07 6.41 -22.77
CA LYS A 41 0.95 7.37 -23.45
C LYS A 41 2.05 6.67 -24.25
N LEU A 42 2.71 5.66 -23.66
CA LEU A 42 3.72 4.86 -24.33
C LEU A 42 3.13 4.17 -25.58
N ALA A 43 1.94 3.57 -25.46
CA ALA A 43 1.26 2.95 -26.58
C ALA A 43 0.94 3.97 -27.69
N GLN A 44 0.50 5.18 -27.33
CA GLN A 44 0.27 6.27 -28.29
C GLN A 44 1.55 6.70 -29.01
N THR A 45 2.66 6.81 -28.28
CA THR A 45 3.99 7.11 -28.86
C THR A 45 4.41 6.02 -29.84
N LEU A 46 4.27 4.74 -29.45
CA LEU A 46 4.59 3.62 -30.32
C LEU A 46 3.70 3.61 -31.57
N VAL A 47 2.39 3.80 -31.44
CA VAL A 47 1.48 3.87 -32.60
C VAL A 47 1.80 5.05 -33.53
N ALA A 48 2.30 6.17 -32.99
CA ALA A 48 2.74 7.32 -33.78
C ALA A 48 4.06 7.07 -34.53
N CYS A 49 4.92 6.15 -34.05
CA CYS A 49 6.13 5.75 -34.75
C CYS A 49 5.77 4.95 -36.02
N ALA A 50 6.16 5.48 -37.18
CA ALA A 50 5.91 4.85 -38.47
C ALA A 50 6.52 3.44 -38.58
N ASP A 51 7.61 3.19 -37.86
CA ASP A 51 8.33 1.91 -37.85
C ASP A 51 7.63 0.83 -37.00
N PHE A 52 6.76 1.24 -36.07
CA PHE A 52 5.89 0.36 -35.27
C PHE A 52 4.52 0.15 -35.96
N SER A 53 4.31 0.74 -37.15
CA SER A 53 3.02 0.75 -37.83
C SER A 53 2.80 -0.45 -38.77
N PRO A 54 1.63 -1.11 -38.68
CA PRO A 54 1.27 -2.28 -39.49
C PRO A 54 0.81 -1.96 -40.93
N ALA A 55 0.89 -0.70 -41.38
CA ALA A 55 0.42 -0.26 -42.71
C ALA A 55 1.54 -0.02 -43.74
N ALA A 56 2.80 0.07 -43.32
CA ALA A 56 3.92 0.38 -44.21
C ALA A 56 4.45 -0.84 -45.00
N LYS A 57 3.97 -2.07 -44.73
CA LYS A 57 4.41 -3.28 -45.46
C LYS A 57 3.35 -3.76 -46.47
N LYS A 58 2.93 -2.88 -47.39
CA LYS A 58 2.39 -3.29 -48.70
C LYS A 58 3.24 -2.61 -49.77
N LYS A 59 3.99 -3.41 -50.54
CA LYS A 59 5.08 -3.05 -51.50
C LYS A 59 6.40 -2.86 -50.74
N ASP A 60 7.47 -3.64 -50.89
CA ASP A 60 8.02 -4.30 -52.06
C ASP A 60 8.74 -5.62 -51.71
N GLY A 61 8.43 -6.68 -52.46
CA GLY A 61 9.06 -8.00 -52.32
C GLY A 61 10.46 -8.11 -52.92
N THR A 62 11.28 -7.04 -52.92
CA THR A 62 12.60 -7.10 -53.61
C THR A 62 13.70 -6.20 -53.07
N ALA A 63 13.58 -5.63 -51.86
CA ALA A 63 14.65 -4.80 -51.31
C ALA A 63 14.81 -4.94 -49.78
N LYS A 64 15.36 -6.08 -49.34
CA LYS A 64 16.25 -6.17 -48.18
C LYS A 64 16.84 -7.58 -48.05
N ARG A 65 17.67 -7.93 -49.03
CA ARG A 65 18.72 -8.95 -48.85
C ARG A 65 20.05 -8.25 -48.55
N LEU A 66 20.06 -7.37 -47.55
CA LEU A 66 21.28 -6.77 -46.98
C LEU A 66 20.99 -6.43 -45.52
N SER A 67 20.85 -7.46 -44.69
CA SER A 67 21.10 -7.39 -43.26
C SER A 67 21.34 -8.81 -42.78
N GLY A 68 22.56 -9.29 -43.02
CA GLY A 68 23.06 -10.48 -42.36
C GLY A 68 23.53 -10.08 -40.96
N VAL A 69 22.59 -9.76 -40.08
CA VAL A 69 22.87 -9.45 -38.68
C VAL A 69 22.09 -10.45 -37.85
N THR A 70 22.80 -11.41 -37.29
CA THR A 70 22.32 -12.48 -36.41
C THR A 70 22.13 -12.00 -34.96
N GLU A 71 21.85 -10.71 -34.73
CA GLU A 71 21.77 -10.09 -33.38
C GLU A 71 20.35 -10.08 -32.79
N THR A 72 19.37 -10.79 -33.39
CA THR A 72 17.97 -10.70 -32.94
C THR A 72 17.67 -11.43 -31.62
N HIS A 73 18.57 -12.28 -31.13
CA HIS A 73 18.42 -12.90 -29.80
C HIS A 73 19.22 -12.19 -28.70
N SER A 74 20.37 -11.59 -28.97
CA SER A 74 21.17 -10.95 -27.90
C SER A 74 20.54 -9.66 -27.40
N GLU A 75 20.11 -8.77 -28.30
CA GLU A 75 19.63 -7.44 -27.89
C GLU A 75 18.31 -7.52 -27.11
N LYS A 76 17.37 -8.37 -27.55
CA LYS A 76 16.09 -8.54 -26.84
C LYS A 76 16.31 -9.08 -25.42
N ASP A 77 17.18 -10.07 -25.27
CA ASP A 77 17.47 -10.68 -23.98
C ASP A 77 18.21 -9.68 -23.07
N GLU A 78 19.17 -8.92 -23.59
CA GLU A 78 19.86 -7.84 -22.87
C GLU A 78 18.89 -6.76 -22.37
N LEU A 79 17.93 -6.34 -23.22
CA LEU A 79 16.92 -5.35 -22.84
C LEU A 79 15.93 -5.89 -21.79
N LEU A 80 15.61 -7.18 -21.84
CA LEU A 80 14.78 -7.83 -20.82
C LEU A 80 15.52 -7.91 -19.49
N ASP A 81 16.80 -8.28 -19.51
CA ASP A 81 17.64 -8.33 -18.31
C ASP A 81 17.78 -6.93 -17.69
N GLU A 82 18.02 -5.88 -18.51
CA GLU A 82 18.05 -4.50 -18.02
C GLU A 82 16.70 -4.08 -17.41
N LEU A 83 15.59 -4.41 -18.07
CA LEU A 83 14.25 -4.09 -17.57
C LEU A 83 13.95 -4.79 -16.24
N ILE A 84 14.36 -6.05 -16.11
CA ILE A 84 14.23 -6.80 -14.85
C ILE A 84 15.05 -6.10 -13.75
N LEU A 85 16.31 -5.76 -14.01
CA LEU A 85 17.17 -5.05 -13.06
C LEU A 85 16.54 -3.72 -12.61
N ARG A 86 16.06 -2.89 -13.55
CA ARG A 86 15.39 -1.61 -13.24
C ARG A 86 14.11 -1.79 -12.42
N LEU A 87 13.35 -2.84 -12.70
CA LEU A 87 12.13 -3.15 -11.96
C LEU A 87 12.44 -3.60 -10.52
N GLU A 88 13.49 -4.39 -10.34
CA GLU A 88 13.95 -4.81 -9.01
C GLU A 88 14.50 -3.64 -8.20
N GLU A 89 15.31 -2.78 -8.81
CA GLU A 89 15.79 -1.54 -8.19
C GLU A 89 14.63 -0.62 -7.79
N CYS A 90 13.66 -0.41 -8.69
CA CYS A 90 12.48 0.40 -8.39
C CYS A 90 11.66 -0.18 -7.22
N LYS A 91 11.50 -1.50 -7.16
CA LYS A 91 10.83 -2.16 -6.02
C LYS A 91 11.62 -1.95 -4.73
N ALA A 92 12.93 -2.19 -4.76
CA ALA A 92 13.81 -2.00 -3.61
C ALA A 92 13.77 -0.55 -3.10
N GLU A 93 13.79 0.43 -4.01
CA GLU A 93 13.69 1.85 -3.65
C GLU A 93 12.33 2.20 -3.03
N LYS A 94 11.22 1.71 -3.61
CA LYS A 94 9.88 1.88 -3.05
C LYS A 94 9.76 1.26 -1.65
N GLU A 95 10.35 0.08 -1.44
CA GLU A 95 10.40 -0.55 -0.12
C GLU A 95 11.27 0.22 0.87
N ALA A 96 12.44 0.69 0.45
CA ALA A 96 13.31 1.52 1.28
C ALA A 96 12.60 2.81 1.71
N LYS A 97 11.94 3.50 0.79
CA LYS A 97 11.13 4.70 1.08
C LYS A 97 10.01 4.40 2.09
N ARG A 98 9.33 3.25 1.95
CA ARG A 98 8.30 2.82 2.91
C ARG A 98 8.88 2.55 4.30
N LYS A 99 10.01 1.85 4.39
CA LYS A 99 10.70 1.58 5.66
C LYS A 99 11.17 2.87 6.33
N MET A 100 11.82 3.77 5.60
CA MET A 100 12.25 5.06 6.13
C MET A 100 11.10 5.90 6.66
N LYS A 101 9.94 5.88 5.97
CA LYS A 101 8.74 6.55 6.45
C LYS A 101 8.20 5.90 7.73
N ALA A 102 8.11 4.57 7.76
CA ALA A 102 7.68 3.83 8.94
C ALA A 102 8.60 4.08 10.15
N ASP A 103 9.92 4.10 9.96
CA ASP A 103 10.89 4.39 11.02
C ASP A 103 10.78 5.83 11.53
N LYS A 104 10.50 6.79 10.62
CA LYS A 104 10.25 8.18 10.99
C LYS A 104 8.95 8.33 11.80
N ASP A 105 7.91 7.57 11.46
CA ASP A 105 6.59 7.65 12.10
C ASP A 105 6.53 6.84 13.41
N ALA A 106 7.34 5.77 13.55
CA ALA A 106 7.42 4.89 14.72
C ALA A 106 7.56 5.60 16.09
N PRO A 107 8.43 6.62 16.29
CA PRO A 107 8.50 7.33 17.57
C PRO A 107 7.20 8.07 17.89
N SER A 108 6.52 8.64 16.88
CA SER A 108 5.25 9.33 17.08
C SER A 108 4.12 8.37 17.45
N GLU A 109 4.08 7.19 16.84
CA GLU A 109 3.12 6.14 17.16
C GLU A 109 3.33 5.58 18.58
N SER A 110 4.59 5.33 18.94
CA SER A 110 4.99 4.91 20.28
C SER A 110 4.64 5.94 21.35
N ALA A 111 4.90 7.23 21.09
CA ALA A 111 4.53 8.32 21.99
C ALA A 111 2.99 8.41 22.15
N GLY A 112 2.24 8.30 21.04
CA GLY A 112 0.78 8.27 21.08
C GLY A 112 0.23 7.09 21.87
N GLU A 113 0.86 5.92 21.76
CA GLU A 113 0.51 4.73 22.53
C GLU A 113 0.79 4.89 24.03
N ALA A 114 1.92 5.48 24.41
CA ALA A 114 2.24 5.76 25.80
C ALA A 114 1.20 6.70 26.44
N ILE A 115 0.78 7.75 25.74
CA ILE A 115 -0.25 8.68 26.21
C ILE A 115 -1.59 7.96 26.41
N ARG A 116 -2.00 7.11 25.44
CA ARG A 116 -3.24 6.32 25.57
C ARG A 116 -3.19 5.39 26.78
N ARG A 117 -2.07 4.69 27.01
CA ARG A 117 -1.89 3.81 28.17
C ARG A 117 -2.02 4.57 29.49
N LEU A 118 -1.35 5.71 29.61
CA LEU A 118 -1.43 6.57 30.80
C LEU A 118 -2.86 7.07 31.04
N ALA A 119 -3.58 7.46 29.99
CA ALA A 119 -4.97 7.89 30.11
C ALA A 119 -5.90 6.75 30.60
N VAL A 120 -5.75 5.54 30.04
CA VAL A 120 -6.51 4.36 30.46
C VAL A 120 -6.24 4.01 31.91
N GLU A 121 -4.97 4.04 32.32
CA GLU A 121 -4.56 3.76 33.70
C GLU A 121 -5.14 4.80 34.68
N ARG A 122 -5.12 6.09 34.31
CA ARG A 122 -5.73 7.17 35.10
C ARG A 122 -7.24 6.99 35.25
N LEU A 123 -7.93 6.62 34.17
CA LEU A 123 -9.37 6.35 34.21
C LEU A 123 -9.69 5.14 35.09
N LYS A 124 -8.85 4.10 35.05
CA LYS A 124 -9.02 2.91 35.89
C LYS A 124 -8.85 3.24 37.37
N ARG A 125 -7.80 3.99 37.73
CA ARG A 125 -7.59 4.46 39.12
C ARG A 125 -8.77 5.30 39.62
N SER A 126 -9.26 6.25 38.83
CA SER A 126 -10.42 7.06 39.20
C SER A 126 -11.65 6.19 39.50
N ARG A 127 -11.92 5.16 38.69
CA ARG A 127 -13.05 4.24 38.94
C ARG A 127 -12.88 3.42 40.21
N GLU A 128 -11.64 3.03 40.52
CA GLU A 128 -11.31 2.28 41.74
C GLU A 128 -11.48 3.18 42.98
N ASP A 129 -10.99 4.42 42.93
CA ASP A 129 -11.15 5.41 44.00
C ASP A 129 -12.65 5.71 44.25
N ASP A 130 -13.43 5.95 43.19
CA ASP A 130 -14.88 6.13 43.29
C ASP A 130 -15.55 4.91 43.94
N ALA A 131 -15.16 3.69 43.55
CA ALA A 131 -15.73 2.46 44.09
C ALA A 131 -15.43 2.27 45.59
N VAL A 132 -14.22 2.65 46.04
CA VAL A 132 -13.84 2.62 47.45
C VAL A 132 -14.67 3.62 48.25
N ASP A 133 -14.84 4.84 47.74
CA ASP A 133 -15.65 5.88 48.38
C ASP A 133 -17.12 5.42 48.55
N TRP A 134 -17.70 4.84 47.50
CA TRP A 134 -19.06 4.27 47.55
C TRP A 134 -19.21 3.10 48.54
N GLU A 135 -18.19 2.25 48.69
CA GLU A 135 -18.22 1.15 49.67
C GLU A 135 -18.14 1.69 51.10
N GLN A 136 -17.30 2.71 51.31
CA GLN A 136 -17.17 3.36 52.60
C GLN A 136 -18.48 4.04 53.02
N GLU A 137 -19.12 4.83 52.13
CA GLU A 137 -20.40 5.46 52.43
C GLU A 137 -21.50 4.41 52.74
N ARG A 138 -21.51 3.29 52.01
CA ARG A 138 -22.44 2.19 52.26
C ARG A 138 -22.21 1.55 53.62
N GLN A 139 -20.95 1.40 54.03
CA GLN A 139 -20.60 0.85 55.33
C GLN A 139 -21.02 1.79 56.46
N ASP A 140 -20.75 3.09 56.32
CA ASP A 140 -21.15 4.10 57.30
C ASP A 140 -22.67 4.13 57.49
N ARG A 141 -23.43 4.03 56.39
CA ARG A 141 -24.90 3.94 56.44
C ARG A 141 -25.37 2.72 57.22
N ARG A 142 -24.80 1.54 56.95
CA ARG A 142 -25.10 0.30 57.70
C ARG A 142 -24.78 0.44 59.18
N ASP A 143 -23.68 1.09 59.52
CA ASP A 143 -23.25 1.25 60.91
C ASP A 143 -24.10 2.28 61.66
N ILE A 144 -24.57 3.34 60.98
CA ILE A 144 -25.58 4.26 61.51
C ILE A 144 -26.91 3.53 61.76
N GLU A 145 -27.39 2.73 60.81
CA GLU A 145 -28.64 1.96 60.94
C GLU A 145 -28.57 0.98 62.13
N LYS A 146 -27.46 0.24 62.28
CA LYS A 146 -27.24 -0.65 63.43
C LYS A 146 -27.29 0.09 64.76
N ARG A 147 -26.62 1.25 64.86
CA ARG A 147 -26.64 2.09 66.07
C ARG A 147 -28.06 2.56 66.41
N PHE A 148 -28.84 2.94 65.39
CA PHE A 148 -30.22 3.35 65.57
C PHE A 148 -31.11 2.21 66.07
N ILE A 149 -30.97 1.01 65.49
CA ILE A 149 -31.70 -0.19 65.93
C ILE A 149 -31.38 -0.51 67.40
N LEU A 150 -30.10 -0.55 67.78
CA LEU A 150 -29.69 -0.78 69.17
C LEU A 150 -30.29 0.25 70.13
N LEU A 151 -30.34 1.52 69.72
CA LEU A 151 -30.94 2.58 70.53
C LEU A 151 -32.45 2.37 70.70
N LEU A 152 -33.16 1.96 69.65
CA LEU A 152 -34.57 1.61 69.72
C LEU A 152 -34.83 0.40 70.63
N GLU A 153 -33.99 -0.64 70.54
CA GLU A 153 -34.07 -1.81 71.44
C GLU A 153 -33.85 -1.40 72.91
N HIS A 154 -32.84 -0.56 73.17
CA HIS A 154 -32.58 -0.04 74.51
C HIS A 154 -33.76 0.80 75.05
N LEU A 155 -34.43 1.56 74.20
CA LEU A 155 -35.62 2.32 74.58
C LEU A 155 -36.84 1.42 74.80
N ALA A 156 -37.00 0.37 74.02
CA ALA A 156 -38.09 -0.60 74.14
C ALA A 156 -37.98 -1.45 75.42
N ASN A 157 -36.75 -1.82 75.79
CA ASN A 157 -36.45 -2.62 77.00
C ASN A 157 -36.45 -1.81 78.31
N LYS A 158 -36.77 -0.50 78.26
CA LYS A 158 -36.77 0.42 79.42
C LYS A 158 -38.15 0.63 80.05
N LYS A 159 -39.15 -0.17 79.66
CA LYS A 159 -40.48 -0.27 80.26
C LYS A 159 -40.59 -1.54 81.10
#